data_AF-A0A2E2Z4D8-F1
#
_entry.id   AF-A0A2E2Z4D8-F1
#
_cell.length_a   1.000
_cell.length_b   1.000
_cell.length_c   1.000
_cell.angle_alpha   90.00
_cell.angle_beta   90.00
_cell.angle_gamma   90.00
#
_symmetry.space_group_name_H-M   'P 1'
#
loop_
_entity.id
_entity.type
_entity.pdbx_description
1 polymer ?
#
loop_
_entity_poly.entity_id
_entity_poly.type
_entity_poly.pdbx_seq_one_letter_code
_entity_poly.pdbx_strand_id
1 'polypeptide(L)'
;MYRIFIILFLINGSISIVHAQQKDDMAKFGFVDLKTDSMEVPFYIDGVFVGKHPLNNPIPVLPGFHLVSYLPPDLTKRYIEENLTDAYKRVYVSPNDTLEVFLFHDHYISETETFDKQHTVRRMTAVSIISMIVFLLFQIT
;
A
#
# COMPACT_ATOMS: atom_id res chain seq x y z
N MET A 1 -2.52 -65.05 5.03
CA MET A 1 -3.47 -64.09 4.41
C MET A 1 -3.39 -62.69 5.04
N TYR A 2 -3.41 -62.56 6.38
CA TYR A 2 -3.31 -61.27 7.08
C TYR A 2 -2.05 -60.44 6.75
N ARG A 3 -0.88 -61.07 6.56
CA ARG A 3 0.37 -60.39 6.19
C ARG A 3 0.29 -59.65 4.84
N ILE A 4 -0.42 -60.22 3.87
CA ILE A 4 -0.63 -59.61 2.53
C ILE A 4 -1.58 -58.41 2.63
N PHE A 5 -2.60 -58.51 3.49
CA PHE A 5 -3.51 -57.39 3.78
C PHE A 5 -2.81 -56.20 4.43
N ILE A 6 -1.89 -56.44 5.38
CA ILE A 6 -1.09 -55.36 5.99
C ILE A 6 -0.22 -54.65 4.95
N ILE A 7 0.44 -55.42 4.08
CA ILE A 7 1.32 -54.85 3.05
C ILE A 7 0.50 -54.00 2.07
N LEU A 8 -0.67 -54.48 1.63
CA LEU A 8 -1.58 -53.71 0.78
C LEU A 8 -2.07 -52.43 1.47
N PHE A 9 -2.41 -52.48 2.76
CA PHE A 9 -2.82 -51.30 3.53
C PHE A 9 -1.70 -50.24 3.62
N LEU A 10 -0.46 -50.66 3.86
CA LEU A 10 0.70 -49.77 3.94
C LEU A 10 1.06 -49.14 2.59
N ILE A 11 0.91 -49.87 1.49
CA ILE A 11 1.15 -49.36 0.13
C ILE A 11 0.09 -48.31 -0.24
N ASN A 12 -1.19 -48.56 0.06
CA ASN A 12 -2.27 -47.60 -0.19
C ASN A 12 -2.13 -46.32 0.67
N GLY A 13 -1.69 -46.47 1.92
CA GLY A 13 -1.37 -45.34 2.79
C GLY A 13 -0.25 -44.45 2.22
N SER A 14 0.83 -45.07 1.72
CA SER A 14 1.97 -44.36 1.15
C SER A 14 1.61 -43.56 -0.11
N ILE A 15 0.75 -44.11 -0.99
CA ILE A 15 0.32 -43.45 -2.23
C ILE A 15 -0.52 -42.19 -1.94
N SER A 16 -1.32 -42.22 -0.87
CA SER A 16 -2.17 -41.10 -0.44
C SER A 16 -1.34 -39.92 0.09
N ILE A 17 -0.20 -40.19 0.74
CA ILE A 17 0.69 -39.16 1.28
C ILE A 17 1.43 -38.41 0.16
N VAL A 18 1.86 -39.13 -0.89
CA VAL A 18 2.58 -38.52 -2.04
C VAL A 18 1.69 -37.56 -2.84
N HIS A 19 0.38 -37.86 -2.97
CA HIS A 19 -0.55 -37.00 -3.73
C HIS A 19 -0.99 -35.74 -2.96
N ALA A 20 -0.75 -35.65 -1.65
CA ALA A 20 -1.19 -34.52 -0.84
C ALA A 20 -0.26 -33.29 -0.93
N GLN A 21 0.94 -33.42 -1.50
CA GLN A 21 1.97 -32.36 -1.49
C GLN A 21 2.18 -31.62 -2.82
N GLN A 22 1.33 -31.82 -3.84
CA GLN A 22 1.63 -31.35 -5.20
C GLN A 22 1.00 -30.01 -5.61
N LYS A 23 0.65 -29.12 -4.67
CA LYS A 23 0.20 -27.77 -5.02
C LYS A 23 1.29 -26.77 -4.63
N ASP A 24 1.97 -26.25 -5.64
CA ASP A 24 2.84 -25.09 -5.47
C ASP A 24 1.94 -23.87 -5.18
N ASP A 25 1.68 -23.65 -3.89
CA ASP A 25 0.84 -22.55 -3.43
C ASP A 25 1.53 -21.19 -3.64
N MET A 26 2.87 -21.16 -3.80
CA MET A 26 3.63 -19.94 -4.07
C MET A 26 3.40 -19.41 -5.48
N ALA A 27 3.20 -20.29 -6.47
CA ALA A 27 2.84 -19.91 -7.84
C ALA A 27 1.52 -19.11 -7.94
N LYS A 28 0.73 -19.05 -6.86
CA LYS A 28 -0.50 -18.26 -6.79
C LYS A 28 -0.30 -16.84 -6.29
N PHE A 29 0.85 -16.51 -5.71
CA PHE A 29 1.15 -15.17 -5.20
C PHE A 29 2.00 -14.40 -6.19
N GLY A 30 1.86 -13.09 -6.18
CA GLY A 30 2.87 -12.19 -6.72
C GLY A 30 3.69 -11.58 -5.58
N PHE A 31 4.78 -10.92 -5.91
CA PHE A 31 5.66 -10.29 -4.94
C PHE A 31 5.85 -8.81 -5.30
N VAL A 32 5.94 -7.96 -4.28
CA VAL A 32 6.24 -6.54 -4.46
C VAL A 32 7.54 -6.22 -3.72
N ASP A 33 8.54 -5.72 -4.44
CA ASP A 33 9.77 -5.19 -3.85
C ASP A 33 9.68 -3.66 -3.79
N LEU A 34 9.47 -3.13 -2.58
CA LEU A 34 9.31 -1.70 -2.34
C LEU A 34 10.66 -1.03 -2.05
N LYS A 35 10.97 0.01 -2.83
CA LYS A 35 12.16 0.84 -2.69
C LYS A 35 11.77 2.32 -2.54
N THR A 36 12.64 3.08 -1.90
CA THR A 36 12.47 4.52 -1.71
C THR A 36 13.84 5.20 -1.64
N ASP A 37 13.84 6.52 -1.71
CA ASP A 37 14.99 7.40 -1.61
C ASP A 37 15.39 7.73 -0.15
N SER A 38 14.56 7.39 0.85
CA SER A 38 14.81 7.73 2.26
C SER A 38 14.80 6.52 3.22
N MET A 39 15.56 6.62 4.32
CA MET A 39 15.72 5.54 5.30
C MET A 39 14.61 5.52 6.37
N GLU A 40 14.32 4.34 6.92
CA GLU A 40 13.34 4.11 7.99
C GLU A 40 11.89 4.53 7.67
N VAL A 41 11.59 4.74 6.40
CA VAL A 41 10.25 5.11 5.91
C VAL A 41 9.31 3.90 6.02
N PRO A 42 8.11 4.05 6.62
CA PRO A 42 7.13 2.98 6.66
C PRO A 42 6.48 2.77 5.30
N PHE A 43 6.19 1.51 4.98
CA PHE A 43 5.48 1.10 3.79
C PHE A 43 4.12 0.51 4.15
N TYR A 44 3.15 0.78 3.29
CA TYR A 44 1.80 0.26 3.36
C TYR A 44 1.40 -0.34 2.02
N ILE A 45 0.73 -1.49 2.06
CA ILE A 45 0.06 -2.11 0.91
C ILE A 45 -1.41 -2.25 1.26
N ASP A 46 -2.29 -1.67 0.44
CA ASP A 46 -3.73 -1.60 0.66
C ASP A 46 -4.10 -1.04 2.05
N GLY A 47 -3.30 -0.08 2.54
CA GLY A 47 -3.47 0.54 3.86
C GLY A 47 -2.94 -0.28 5.03
N VAL A 48 -2.42 -1.50 4.80
CA VAL A 48 -1.83 -2.36 5.84
C VAL A 48 -0.33 -2.11 5.92
N PHE A 49 0.19 -1.91 7.13
CA PHE A 49 1.63 -1.75 7.37
C PHE A 49 2.39 -3.03 7.04
N VAL A 50 3.41 -2.95 6.18
CA VAL A 50 4.20 -4.12 5.73
C VAL A 50 5.66 -4.09 6.19
N GLY A 51 6.17 -2.94 6.62
CA GLY A 51 7.55 -2.80 7.10
C GLY A 51 8.12 -1.41 6.89
N LYS A 52 9.43 -1.26 7.10
CA LYS A 52 10.17 -0.02 6.87
C LYS A 52 11.32 -0.23 5.90
N HIS A 53 11.69 0.80 5.15
CA HIS A 53 12.84 0.77 4.26
C HIS A 53 14.17 0.73 5.06
N PRO A 54 15.16 -0.09 4.65
CA PRO A 54 15.09 -1.12 3.61
C PRO A 54 14.35 -2.38 4.06
N LEU A 55 13.55 -2.97 3.15
CA LEU A 55 12.92 -4.26 3.37
C LEU A 55 13.93 -5.38 3.14
N ASN A 56 13.88 -6.42 3.98
CA ASN A 56 14.76 -7.58 3.85
C ASN A 56 14.37 -8.49 2.68
N ASN A 57 13.07 -8.60 2.39
CA ASN A 57 12.53 -9.48 1.36
C ASN A 57 11.32 -8.81 0.68
N PRO A 58 11.00 -9.18 -0.58
CA PRO A 58 9.76 -8.79 -1.23
C PRO A 58 8.53 -9.25 -0.44
N ILE A 59 7.45 -8.49 -0.54
CA ILE A 59 6.20 -8.76 0.17
C ILE A 59 5.27 -9.58 -0.73
N PRO A 60 4.80 -10.77 -0.29
CA PRO A 60 3.85 -11.57 -1.05
C PRO A 60 2.46 -10.93 -1.01
N VAL A 61 1.82 -10.83 -2.17
CA VAL A 61 0.46 -10.31 -2.34
C VAL A 61 -0.35 -11.20 -3.27
N LEU A 62 -1.68 -11.11 -3.19
CA LEU A 62 -2.53 -11.78 -4.15
C LEU A 62 -2.34 -11.15 -5.55
N PRO A 63 -2.51 -11.89 -6.66
CA PRO A 63 -2.44 -11.28 -7.97
C PRO A 63 -3.60 -10.29 -8.17
N GLY A 64 -3.29 -9.10 -8.70
CA GLY A 64 -4.28 -8.05 -8.89
C GLY A 64 -3.74 -6.65 -8.67
N PHE A 65 -4.66 -5.70 -8.51
CA PHE A 65 -4.32 -4.31 -8.24
C PHE A 65 -4.13 -4.07 -6.75
N HIS A 66 -2.98 -3.50 -6.40
CA HIS A 66 -2.64 -3.10 -5.05
C HIS A 66 -2.31 -1.61 -4.99
N LEU A 67 -2.63 -0.99 -3.86
CA LEU A 67 -2.27 0.39 -3.55
C LEU A 67 -1.03 0.38 -2.65
N VAL A 68 0.06 0.99 -3.07
CA VAL A 68 1.27 1.10 -2.25
C VAL A 68 1.53 2.56 -1.85
N SER A 69 1.89 2.80 -0.59
CA SER A 69 2.07 4.14 -0.04
C SER A 69 3.02 4.19 1.15
N TYR A 70 3.37 5.41 1.57
CA TYR A 70 4.14 5.71 2.79
C TYR A 70 3.29 6.05 4.01
N LEU A 71 2.02 6.36 3.78
CA LEU A 71 1.08 6.79 4.81
C LEU A 71 -0.10 5.84 4.81
N PRO A 72 -0.63 5.47 5.99
CA PRO A 72 -1.92 4.83 6.04
C PRO A 72 -2.99 5.84 5.59
N PRO A 73 -4.02 5.39 4.86
CA PRO A 73 -5.08 6.27 4.35
C PRO A 73 -5.74 7.11 5.46
N ASP A 74 -5.87 6.55 6.66
CA ASP A 74 -6.51 7.20 7.81
C ASP A 74 -5.77 8.44 8.34
N LEU A 75 -4.46 8.57 8.08
CA LEU A 75 -3.64 9.69 8.55
C LEU A 75 -3.41 10.76 7.48
N THR A 76 -3.97 10.59 6.30
CA THR A 76 -3.75 11.52 5.18
C THR A 76 -4.75 12.67 5.25
N LYS A 77 -4.24 13.90 5.17
CA LYS A 77 -5.10 15.08 5.08
C LYS A 77 -5.82 15.07 3.73
N ARG A 78 -7.13 15.32 3.72
CA ARG A 78 -7.94 15.26 2.49
C ARG A 78 -7.43 16.15 1.34
N TYR A 79 -6.95 17.35 1.64
CA TYR A 79 -6.39 18.24 0.60
C TYR A 79 -5.05 17.75 0.04
N ILE A 80 -4.34 16.90 0.76
CA ILE A 80 -3.12 16.23 0.27
C ILE A 80 -3.57 15.11 -0.67
N GLU A 81 -4.47 14.23 -0.23
CA GLU A 81 -4.96 13.12 -1.06
C GLU A 81 -5.57 13.56 -2.40
N GLU A 82 -6.33 14.67 -2.40
CA GLU A 82 -6.95 15.22 -3.62
C GLU A 82 -5.94 15.85 -4.60
N ASN A 83 -4.75 16.23 -4.14
CA ASN A 83 -3.78 17.00 -4.94
C ASN A 83 -2.44 16.28 -5.17
N LEU A 84 -2.12 15.25 -4.38
CA LEU A 84 -0.87 14.48 -4.45
C LEU A 84 -1.14 13.05 -4.90
N THR A 85 -1.08 12.83 -6.21
CA THR A 85 -1.17 11.48 -6.80
C THR A 85 0.00 10.59 -6.40
N ASP A 86 1.17 11.16 -6.11
CA ASP A 86 2.39 10.39 -5.89
C ASP A 86 2.48 9.78 -4.49
N ALA A 87 1.60 10.21 -3.57
CA ALA A 87 1.48 9.62 -2.24
C ALA A 87 1.01 8.16 -2.30
N TYR A 88 0.27 7.80 -3.35
CA TYR A 88 -0.35 6.50 -3.56
C TYR A 88 -0.10 5.99 -4.96
N LYS A 89 0.60 4.86 -5.08
CA LYS A 89 0.84 4.24 -6.37
C LYS A 89 0.00 2.99 -6.51
N ARG A 90 -0.92 2.98 -7.46
CA ARG A 90 -1.69 1.77 -7.83
C ARG A 90 -0.86 0.93 -8.79
N VAL A 91 -0.57 -0.30 -8.39
CA VAL A 91 0.26 -1.24 -9.16
C VAL A 91 -0.50 -2.53 -9.45
N TYR A 92 -0.21 -3.17 -10.58
CA TYR A 92 -0.76 -4.48 -10.91
C TYR A 92 0.32 -5.55 -10.72
N VAL A 93 0.03 -6.56 -9.92
CA VAL A 93 0.96 -7.65 -9.62
C VAL A 93 0.49 -8.93 -10.28
N SER A 94 1.35 -9.50 -11.12
CA SER A 94 1.11 -10.77 -11.81
C SER A 94 1.40 -11.96 -10.89
N PRO A 95 0.74 -13.11 -11.08
CA PRO A 95 1.07 -14.32 -10.34
C PRO A 95 2.49 -14.78 -10.70
N ASN A 96 3.23 -15.24 -9.69
CA ASN A 96 4.60 -15.74 -9.79
C ASN A 96 5.61 -14.73 -10.38
N ASP A 97 5.34 -13.44 -10.24
CA ASP A 97 6.22 -12.35 -10.66
C ASP A 97 6.61 -11.49 -9.46
N THR A 98 7.78 -10.83 -9.54
CA THR A 98 8.24 -9.86 -8.55
C THR A 98 8.26 -8.48 -9.16
N LEU A 99 7.31 -7.64 -8.76
CA LEU A 99 7.22 -6.27 -9.20
C LEU A 99 8.07 -5.36 -8.31
N GLU A 100 9.09 -4.73 -8.87
CA GLU A 100 9.82 -3.66 -8.20
C GLU A 100 9.04 -2.34 -8.30
N VAL A 101 8.83 -1.69 -7.17
CA VAL A 101 8.14 -0.41 -7.09
C VAL A 101 8.98 0.59 -6.32
N PHE A 102 9.49 1.57 -7.04
CA PHE A 102 10.13 2.74 -6.45
C PHE A 102 9.09 3.82 -6.13
N LEU A 103 9.21 4.39 -4.94
CA LEU A 103 8.43 5.52 -4.46
C LEU A 103 9.41 6.67 -4.10
N PHE A 104 9.00 7.94 -4.23
CA PHE A 104 9.84 9.11 -3.90
C PHE A 104 9.34 9.82 -2.62
N HIS A 105 9.94 9.52 -1.48
CA HIS A 105 9.50 9.99 -0.18
C HIS A 105 9.91 11.45 0.06
N ASP A 106 11.18 11.79 -0.18
CA ASP A 106 11.67 13.16 0.04
C ASP A 106 10.92 14.17 -0.84
N HIS A 107 10.64 13.77 -2.10
CA HIS A 107 9.83 14.58 -3.00
C HIS A 107 8.43 14.83 -2.43
N TYR A 108 7.75 13.75 -2.00
CA TYR A 108 6.44 13.83 -1.38
C TYR A 108 6.43 14.78 -0.16
N ILE A 109 7.38 14.64 0.76
CA ILE A 109 7.45 15.50 1.95
C ILE A 109 7.60 16.97 1.54
N SER A 110 8.52 17.27 0.62
CA SER A 110 8.71 18.64 0.15
C SER A 110 7.44 19.25 -0.45
N GLU A 111 6.68 18.44 -1.20
CA GLU A 111 5.46 18.90 -1.84
C GLU A 111 4.32 19.10 -0.82
N THR A 112 4.18 18.21 0.16
CA THR A 112 3.21 18.38 1.26
C THR A 112 3.45 19.66 2.06
N GLU A 113 4.70 20.04 2.31
CA GLU A 113 5.01 21.31 2.98
C GLU A 113 4.57 22.53 2.16
N THR A 114 4.70 22.46 0.84
CA THR A 114 4.23 23.55 -0.04
C THR A 114 2.71 23.65 -0.02
N PHE A 115 2.01 22.51 -0.06
CA PHE A 115 0.55 22.48 0.06
C PHE A 115 0.06 22.96 1.42
N ASP A 116 0.75 22.64 2.51
CA ASP A 116 0.43 23.13 3.85
C ASP A 116 0.52 24.66 3.93
N LYS A 117 1.56 25.25 3.32
CA LYS A 117 1.72 26.71 3.22
C LYS A 117 0.60 27.33 2.37
N GLN A 118 0.34 26.76 1.19
CA GLN A 118 -0.71 27.25 0.30
C GLN A 118 -2.10 27.16 0.94
N HIS A 119 -2.41 26.04 1.61
CA HIS A 119 -3.67 25.84 2.31
C HIS A 119 -3.85 26.85 3.45
N THR A 120 -2.77 27.16 4.19
CA THR A 120 -2.79 28.18 5.25
C THR A 120 -3.08 29.57 4.69
N VAL A 121 -2.39 29.96 3.62
CA VAL A 121 -2.60 31.25 2.94
C VAL A 121 -4.03 31.33 2.39
N ARG A 122 -4.48 30.29 1.68
CA ARG A 122 -5.85 30.20 1.14
C ARG A 122 -6.90 30.37 2.23
N ARG A 123 -6.72 29.73 3.39
CA ARG A 123 -7.62 29.87 4.54
C ARG A 123 -7.65 31.31 5.06
N MET A 124 -6.49 31.96 5.19
CA MET A 124 -6.43 33.37 5.61
C MET A 124 -7.10 34.30 4.60
N THR A 125 -6.86 34.10 3.31
CA THR A 125 -7.52 34.87 2.24
C THR A 125 -9.04 34.68 2.27
N ALA A 126 -9.53 33.46 2.45
CA ALA A 126 -10.97 33.19 2.55
C ALA A 126 -11.60 33.90 3.75
N VAL A 127 -10.96 33.86 4.92
CA VAL A 127 -11.42 34.59 6.11
C VAL A 127 -11.43 36.10 5.88
N SER A 128 -10.41 36.65 5.22
CA SER A 128 -10.34 38.06 4.86
C SER A 128 -11.47 38.49 3.91
N ILE A 129 -11.76 37.70 2.88
CA ILE A 129 -12.86 37.95 1.94
C ILE A 129 -14.21 37.91 2.67
N ILE A 130 -14.45 36.90 3.51
CA ILE A 130 -15.69 36.79 4.29
C ILE A 130 -15.84 37.99 5.23
N SER A 131 -14.77 38.38 5.93
CA SER A 131 -14.79 39.54 6.83
C SER A 131 -15.08 40.84 6.08
N MET A 132 -14.54 41.01 4.87
CA MET A 132 -14.82 42.19 4.04
C MET A 132 -16.27 42.22 3.55
N ILE A 133 -16.82 41.08 3.13
CA ILE A 133 -18.23 40.97 2.75
C ILE A 133 -19.14 41.32 3.94
N VAL A 134 -18.86 40.78 5.12
CA VAL A 134 -19.61 41.09 6.35
C VAL A 134 -19.55 42.59 6.65
N PHE A 135 -18.36 43.20 6.57
CA PHE A 135 -18.19 44.64 6.77
C PHE A 135 -19.02 45.48 5.78
N LEU A 136 -19.01 45.13 4.50
CA LEU A 136 -19.80 45.82 3.47
C LEU A 136 -21.31 45.71 3.71
N LEU A 137 -21.79 44.54 4.17
CA LEU A 137 -23.20 44.37 4.51
C LEU A 137 -23.63 45.28 5.66
N PHE A 138 -22.78 45.47 6.68
CA PHE A 138 -23.02 46.43 7.76
C PHE A 138 -23.00 47.90 7.32
N GLN A 139 -22.35 48.26 6.21
CA GLN A 139 -22.36 49.63 5.70
C GLN A 139 -23.62 49.98 4.89
N ILE A 140 -24.24 48.97 4.27
CA ILE A 140 -25.43 49.16 3.41
C ILE A 140 -26.73 49.13 4.23
N THR A 141 -26.70 48.48 5.40
CA THR A 141 -27.84 48.37 6.33
C THR A 141 -27.82 49.49 7.36
#